data_AF-A0ABC8QY51-F1
#
_entry.id   AF-A0ABC8QY51-F1
#
_cell.length_a   1.000
_cell.length_b   1.000
_cell.length_c   1.000
_cell.angle_alpha   90.00
_cell.angle_beta   90.00
_cell.angle_gamma   90.00
#
_symmetry.space_group_name_H-M   'P 1'
#
loop_
_entity.id
_entity.type
_entity.pdbx_description
1 polymer ?
#
loop_
_entity_poly.entity_id
_entity_poly.type
_entity_poly.pdbx_seq_one_letter_code
_entity_poly.pdbx_strand_id
1 'polypeptide(L)'
;MNSCDCILLPSWTGDEWNNFLARIGRPENTLESELKDANDIRELRFWASYRGQTLARTVRGMMYYRKALMLQSYLERVTTGDMEAAVSGNEAADTQGFELSPEARAQADLKFTYVVTCQIYGKQKEEQKPEAADIALLMQENEALRVAFIENVETLKDGRVHTEYFSKLVKADINGKDKEIYSVKLPGNPKLGEGKPENQNHAIIFTRGNAVQTIDMNQDNYFEEALKMRNLLEEFYCDHGIRPPTILGVREHVFTGSVSSLASFMSNQETSFVTLGQRVLANPLKVRMHYGHPDVFDRVFHITRGGISKASRIVNISEDIYAGMNVVVDA
;
A
#
# COMPACT_ATOMS: atom_id res chain seq x y z
N MET A 1 2.91 -8.98 17.27
CA MET A 1 1.68 -9.25 18.05
C MET A 1 1.99 -10.33 19.07
N ASN A 2 1.83 -10.05 20.38
CA ASN A 2 2.01 -11.05 21.43
C ASN A 2 0.82 -12.01 21.44
N SER A 3 1.10 -13.29 21.70
CA SER A 3 0.20 -14.45 21.63
C SER A 3 -1.08 -14.40 22.49
N CYS A 4 -1.38 -13.31 23.19
CA CYS A 4 -2.55 -13.23 24.07
C CYS A 4 -3.81 -12.64 23.41
N ASP A 5 -3.71 -11.98 22.25
CA ASP A 5 -4.87 -11.33 21.61
C ASP A 5 -5.59 -12.24 20.57
N CYS A 6 -5.04 -13.41 20.25
CA CYS A 6 -5.65 -14.32 19.27
C CYS A 6 -6.86 -15.10 19.83
N ILE A 7 -6.93 -15.30 21.15
CA ILE A 7 -7.91 -16.21 21.80
C ILE A 7 -9.37 -15.75 21.61
N LEU A 8 -9.61 -14.45 21.36
CA LEU A 8 -10.96 -13.90 21.18
C LEU A 8 -11.46 -13.91 19.73
N LEU A 9 -10.61 -14.14 18.73
CA LEU A 9 -11.00 -14.10 17.31
C LEU A 9 -11.82 -15.33 16.87
N PRO A 10 -11.47 -16.58 17.26
CA PRO A 10 -12.22 -17.77 16.85
C PRO A 10 -13.65 -17.82 17.40
N SER A 11 -13.88 -17.27 18.59
CA SER A 11 -15.19 -17.30 19.25
C SER A 11 -16.23 -16.35 18.63
N TRP A 12 -15.78 -15.31 17.91
CA TRP A 12 -16.67 -14.34 17.23
C TRP A 12 -16.91 -14.68 15.76
N THR A 13 -16.18 -15.64 15.18
CA THR A 13 -16.17 -15.93 13.73
C THR A 13 -16.02 -17.42 13.42
N GLY A 14 -16.85 -18.28 14.03
CA GLY A 14 -16.74 -19.74 13.91
C GLY A 14 -16.60 -20.26 12.48
N ASP A 15 -17.38 -19.73 11.53
CA ASP A 15 -17.30 -20.11 10.12
C ASP A 15 -15.96 -19.69 9.47
N GLU A 16 -15.41 -18.54 9.85
CA GLU A 16 -14.13 -18.06 9.30
C GLU A 16 -12.93 -18.82 9.86
N TRP A 17 -13.02 -19.30 11.10
CA TRP A 17 -12.02 -20.18 11.70
C TRP A 17 -11.97 -21.52 10.96
N ASN A 18 -13.12 -22.13 10.69
CA ASN A 18 -13.21 -23.37 9.93
C ASN A 18 -12.66 -23.20 8.50
N ASN A 19 -13.01 -22.10 7.82
CA ASN A 19 -12.46 -21.77 6.50
C ASN A 19 -10.94 -21.59 6.52
N PHE A 20 -10.39 -21.04 7.61
CA PHE A 20 -8.95 -20.92 7.79
C PHE A 20 -8.27 -22.28 7.97
N LEU A 21 -8.79 -23.11 8.87
CA LEU A 21 -8.28 -24.46 9.11
C LEU A 21 -8.31 -25.29 7.83
N ALA A 22 -9.40 -25.23 7.07
CA ALA A 22 -9.51 -25.89 5.77
C ALA A 22 -8.41 -25.41 4.78
N ARG A 23 -8.13 -24.10 4.74
CA ARG A 23 -7.10 -23.53 3.85
C ARG A 23 -5.68 -24.00 4.20
N ILE A 24 -5.38 -24.19 5.49
CA ILE A 24 -4.08 -24.69 5.94
C ILE A 24 -4.03 -26.22 6.07
N GLY A 25 -5.08 -26.92 5.64
CA GLY A 25 -5.13 -28.39 5.64
C GLY A 25 -5.31 -29.02 7.03
N ARG A 26 -5.96 -28.32 7.96
CA ARG A 26 -6.25 -28.78 9.32
C ARG A 26 -7.73 -29.16 9.49
N PRO A 27 -8.06 -30.17 10.33
CA PRO A 27 -9.44 -30.50 10.67
C PRO A 27 -10.20 -29.34 11.31
N GLU A 28 -11.50 -29.20 11.06
CA GLU A 28 -12.35 -28.09 11.56
C GLU A 28 -12.34 -27.94 13.10
N ASN A 29 -12.07 -29.02 13.84
CA ASN A 29 -12.06 -29.00 15.31
C ASN A 29 -10.67 -28.68 15.91
N THR A 30 -9.68 -28.35 15.08
CA THR A 30 -8.32 -28.03 15.57
C THR A 30 -8.33 -26.73 16.38
N LEU A 31 -7.83 -26.82 17.61
CA LEU A 31 -7.68 -25.67 18.49
C LEU A 31 -6.43 -24.85 18.15
N GLU A 32 -6.44 -23.56 18.48
CA GLU A 32 -5.28 -22.68 18.32
C GLU A 32 -4.02 -23.26 18.99
N SER A 33 -4.16 -23.88 20.17
CA SER A 33 -3.06 -24.47 20.92
C SER A 33 -2.44 -25.71 20.25
N GLU A 34 -3.09 -26.26 19.23
CA GLU A 34 -2.61 -27.40 18.43
C GLU A 34 -1.77 -26.94 17.22
N LEU A 35 -1.87 -25.66 16.81
CA LEU A 35 -1.14 -25.05 15.71
C LEU A 35 0.30 -24.68 16.14
N LYS A 36 1.18 -25.68 16.18
CA LYS A 36 2.53 -25.55 16.77
C LYS A 36 3.67 -25.47 15.77
N ASP A 37 3.49 -25.92 14.53
CA ASP A 37 4.55 -25.80 13.54
C ASP A 37 4.71 -24.37 13.04
N ALA A 38 5.90 -24.07 12.54
CA ALA A 38 6.25 -22.70 12.14
C ALA A 38 5.36 -22.16 11.01
N ASN A 39 4.87 -23.03 10.13
CA ASN A 39 4.00 -22.61 9.03
C ASN A 39 2.59 -22.29 9.55
N ASP A 40 2.02 -23.16 10.37
CA ASP A 40 0.73 -22.92 11.03
C ASP A 40 0.75 -21.62 11.84
N ILE A 41 1.81 -21.39 12.63
CA ILE A 41 1.97 -20.15 13.39
C ILE A 41 2.03 -18.93 12.47
N ARG A 42 2.78 -19.02 11.35
CA ARG A 42 2.87 -17.93 10.37
C ARG A 42 1.51 -17.64 9.74
N GLU A 43 0.80 -18.67 9.28
CA GLU A 43 -0.52 -18.55 8.67
C GLU A 43 -1.55 -17.99 9.64
N LEU A 44 -1.53 -18.43 10.90
CA LEU A 44 -2.39 -17.90 11.96
C LEU A 44 -2.12 -16.42 12.22
N ARG A 45 -0.84 -16.02 12.26
CA ARG A 45 -0.45 -14.61 12.42
C ARG A 45 -0.96 -13.73 11.29
N PHE A 46 -0.87 -14.20 10.04
CA PHE A 46 -1.45 -13.48 8.90
C PHE A 46 -2.97 -13.43 8.97
N TRP A 47 -3.63 -14.56 9.28
CA TRP A 47 -5.08 -14.64 9.43
C TRP A 47 -5.60 -13.64 10.48
N ALA A 48 -4.94 -13.55 11.64
CA ALA A 48 -5.28 -12.58 12.67
C ALA A 48 -5.00 -11.14 12.20
N SER A 49 -3.83 -10.89 11.59
CA SER A 49 -3.43 -9.56 11.11
C SER A 49 -4.39 -8.98 10.08
N TYR A 50 -4.94 -9.81 9.19
CA TYR A 50 -5.89 -9.40 8.16
C TYR A 50 -7.27 -8.96 8.69
N ARG A 51 -7.55 -9.17 9.98
CA ARG A 51 -8.79 -8.74 10.64
C ARG A 51 -8.62 -7.46 11.47
N GLY A 52 -7.39 -7.02 11.68
CA GLY A 52 -7.08 -5.76 12.37
C GLY A 52 -6.82 -4.60 11.41
N GLN A 53 -6.46 -3.45 11.99
CA GLN A 53 -5.85 -2.33 11.28
C GLN A 53 -4.33 -2.51 11.33
N THR A 54 -3.82 -3.42 10.50
CA THR A 54 -2.39 -3.77 10.48
C THR A 54 -1.77 -3.46 9.13
N LEU A 55 -0.46 -3.16 9.13
CA LEU A 55 0.32 -2.99 7.91
C LEU A 55 0.20 -4.22 6.99
N ALA A 56 0.20 -5.43 7.56
CA ALA A 56 0.07 -6.67 6.79
C ALA A 56 -1.22 -6.72 5.97
N ARG A 57 -2.34 -6.26 6.54
CA ARG A 57 -3.62 -6.15 5.83
C ARG A 57 -3.52 -5.18 4.66
N THR A 58 -2.97 -4.00 4.88
CA THR A 58 -2.80 -2.99 3.82
C THR A 58 -1.87 -3.47 2.71
N VAL A 59 -0.73 -4.07 3.05
CA VAL A 59 0.20 -4.63 2.06
C VAL A 59 -0.51 -5.68 1.20
N ARG A 60 -1.23 -6.62 1.82
CA ARG A 60 -2.00 -7.63 1.07
C ARG A 60 -2.97 -6.99 0.08
N GLY A 61 -3.77 -6.03 0.53
CA GLY A 61 -4.72 -5.31 -0.30
C GLY A 61 -4.04 -4.61 -1.49
N MET A 62 -2.96 -3.88 -1.23
CA MET A 62 -2.24 -3.16 -2.28
C MET A 62 -1.50 -4.09 -3.26
N MET A 63 -1.09 -5.29 -2.83
CA MET A 63 -0.51 -6.29 -3.72
C MET A 63 -1.50 -6.85 -4.74
N TYR A 64 -2.82 -6.65 -4.55
CA TYR A 64 -3.79 -7.00 -5.59
C TYR A 64 -3.59 -6.20 -6.88
N TYR A 65 -3.04 -4.98 -6.85
CA TYR A 65 -2.69 -4.25 -8.08
C TYR A 65 -1.65 -5.01 -8.90
N ARG A 66 -0.62 -5.54 -8.24
CA ARG A 66 0.39 -6.38 -8.93
C ARG A 66 -0.25 -7.64 -9.48
N LYS A 67 -1.04 -8.36 -8.68
CA LYS A 67 -1.73 -9.58 -9.13
C LYS A 67 -2.66 -9.31 -10.32
N ALA A 68 -3.41 -8.22 -10.29
CA ALA A 68 -4.31 -7.81 -11.35
C ALA A 68 -3.55 -7.54 -12.67
N LEU A 69 -2.42 -6.83 -12.59
CA LEU A 69 -1.55 -6.58 -13.74
C LEU A 69 -0.95 -7.87 -14.31
N MET A 70 -0.52 -8.81 -13.45
CA MET A 70 -0.02 -10.11 -13.89
C MET A 70 -1.09 -10.90 -14.63
N LEU A 71 -2.30 -10.98 -14.07
CA LEU A 71 -3.43 -11.67 -14.71
C LEU A 71 -3.78 -11.04 -16.06
N GLN A 72 -3.89 -9.70 -16.12
CA GLN A 72 -4.17 -8.98 -17.37
C GLN A 72 -3.10 -9.25 -18.43
N SER A 73 -1.82 -9.14 -18.06
CA SER A 73 -0.71 -9.43 -18.98
C SER A 73 -0.73 -10.87 -19.48
N TYR A 74 -1.08 -11.82 -18.63
CA TYR A 74 -1.18 -13.24 -19.00
C TYR A 74 -2.33 -13.48 -20.00
N LEU A 75 -3.51 -12.94 -19.72
CA LEU A 75 -4.70 -13.09 -20.57
C LEU A 75 -4.58 -12.38 -21.93
N GLU A 76 -3.99 -11.18 -21.96
CA GLU A 76 -3.76 -10.43 -23.20
C GLU A 76 -2.89 -11.25 -24.17
N ARG A 77 -1.87 -11.96 -23.66
CA ARG A 77 -1.00 -12.82 -24.48
C ARG A 77 -1.69 -14.05 -25.05
N VAL A 78 -2.48 -14.74 -24.22
CA VAL A 78 -3.28 -15.90 -24.68
C VAL A 78 -4.19 -15.47 -25.84
N THR A 79 -4.70 -14.24 -25.79
CA THR A 79 -5.60 -13.69 -26.80
C THR A 79 -4.89 -13.25 -28.09
N THR A 80 -3.64 -12.76 -28.01
CA THR A 80 -2.88 -12.27 -29.18
C THR A 80 -2.24 -13.35 -30.04
N GLY A 81 -2.40 -14.64 -29.70
CA GLY A 81 -2.03 -15.73 -30.60
C GLY A 81 -0.54 -15.93 -30.77
N ASP A 82 0.25 -15.85 -29.69
CA ASP A 82 1.59 -16.46 -29.63
C ASP A 82 1.45 -18.00 -29.69
N MET A 83 1.00 -18.51 -30.84
CA MET A 83 0.85 -19.92 -31.20
C MET A 83 2.21 -20.60 -31.49
N GLU A 84 3.26 -20.32 -30.72
CA GLU A 84 4.49 -21.13 -30.78
C GLU A 84 4.82 -21.88 -29.48
N ALA A 85 4.08 -21.62 -28.41
CA ALA A 85 3.98 -22.52 -27.28
C ALA A 85 2.53 -22.99 -27.17
N ALA A 86 2.13 -23.90 -28.06
CA ALA A 86 0.97 -24.74 -27.84
C ALA A 86 1.23 -25.60 -26.59
N VAL A 87 1.05 -25.02 -25.41
CA VAL A 87 0.87 -25.78 -24.19
C VAL A 87 -0.51 -26.39 -24.29
N SER A 88 -0.54 -27.72 -24.17
CA SER A 88 -1.68 -28.61 -24.38
C SER A 88 -3.00 -28.02 -23.88
N GLY A 89 -4.05 -28.18 -24.69
CA GLY A 89 -5.41 -27.63 -24.51
C GLY A 89 -6.21 -28.09 -23.28
N ASN A 90 -5.55 -28.32 -22.14
CA ASN A 90 -6.17 -28.53 -20.82
C ASN A 90 -5.88 -27.40 -19.81
N GLU A 91 -5.01 -26.42 -20.13
CA GLU A 91 -4.63 -25.34 -19.19
C GLU A 91 -5.48 -24.06 -19.29
N ALA A 92 -6.48 -24.00 -20.18
CA ALA A 92 -7.43 -22.87 -20.19
C ALA A 92 -8.26 -22.77 -18.89
N ALA A 93 -8.21 -23.80 -18.04
CA ALA A 93 -8.81 -23.84 -16.70
C ALA A 93 -7.79 -23.59 -15.57
N ASP A 94 -6.48 -23.46 -15.86
CA ASP A 94 -5.48 -23.12 -14.85
C ASP A 94 -5.52 -21.61 -14.56
N THR A 95 -6.36 -21.26 -13.59
CA THR A 95 -6.51 -19.89 -13.09
C THR A 95 -5.31 -19.42 -12.26
N GLN A 96 -4.29 -20.27 -12.03
CA GLN A 96 -3.11 -19.94 -11.23
C GLN A 96 -1.82 -19.83 -12.05
N GLY A 97 -1.80 -20.27 -13.31
CA GLY A 97 -0.61 -20.23 -14.18
C GLY A 97 0.02 -18.84 -14.32
N PHE A 98 -0.79 -17.77 -14.24
CA PHE A 98 -0.29 -16.39 -14.29
C PHE A 98 0.64 -16.04 -13.12
N GLU A 99 0.45 -16.65 -11.94
CA GLU A 99 1.32 -16.41 -10.78
C GLU A 99 2.73 -16.94 -11.03
N LEU A 100 2.88 -17.97 -11.87
CA LEU A 100 4.17 -18.60 -12.20
C LEU A 100 4.84 -18.00 -13.44
N SER A 101 4.13 -17.23 -14.27
CA SER A 101 4.68 -16.63 -15.50
C SER A 101 5.74 -15.56 -15.20
N PRO A 102 7.01 -15.77 -15.61
CA PRO A 102 8.07 -14.77 -15.44
C PRO A 102 7.78 -13.47 -16.21
N GLU A 103 7.16 -13.56 -17.39
CA GLU A 103 6.83 -12.42 -18.23
C GLU A 103 5.72 -11.58 -17.61
N ALA A 104 4.66 -12.21 -17.10
CA ALA A 104 3.58 -11.50 -16.41
C ALA A 104 4.09 -10.77 -15.16
N ARG A 105 4.98 -11.42 -14.39
CA ARG A 105 5.68 -10.80 -13.25
C ARG A 105 6.50 -9.59 -13.69
N ALA A 106 7.32 -9.74 -14.74
CA ALA A 106 8.15 -8.65 -15.26
C ALA A 106 7.31 -7.46 -15.74
N GLN A 107 6.20 -7.69 -16.43
CA GLN A 107 5.29 -6.62 -16.87
C GLN A 107 4.65 -5.91 -15.68
N ALA A 108 4.17 -6.65 -14.68
CA ALA A 108 3.62 -6.05 -13.47
C ALA A 108 4.66 -5.20 -12.72
N ASP A 109 5.90 -5.69 -12.60
CA ASP A 109 6.98 -4.99 -11.90
C ASP A 109 7.47 -3.73 -12.64
N LEU A 110 7.27 -3.64 -13.96
CA LEU A 110 7.53 -2.41 -14.73
C LEU A 110 6.43 -1.35 -14.54
N LYS A 111 5.20 -1.77 -14.25
CA LYS A 111 4.03 -0.89 -14.20
C LYS A 111 3.63 -0.49 -12.78
N PHE A 112 3.99 -1.30 -11.79
CA PHE A 112 3.60 -1.10 -10.40
C PHE A 112 4.79 -1.17 -9.46
N THR A 113 4.82 -0.24 -8.52
CA THR A 113 5.81 -0.20 -7.43
C THR A 113 5.09 0.21 -6.16
N TYR A 114 5.26 -0.58 -5.10
CA TYR A 114 4.71 -0.27 -3.79
C TYR A 114 5.83 0.03 -2.80
N VAL A 115 5.74 1.21 -2.18
CA VAL A 115 6.71 1.68 -1.18
C VAL A 115 5.97 1.91 0.13
N VAL A 116 6.32 1.15 1.15
CA VAL A 116 5.89 1.40 2.53
C VAL A 116 6.90 2.30 3.21
N THR A 117 6.41 3.31 3.90
CA THR A 117 7.25 4.28 4.60
C THR A 117 7.20 4.00 6.09
N CYS A 118 8.31 3.53 6.66
CA CYS A 118 8.48 3.35 8.09
C CYS A 118 9.76 4.04 8.52
N GLN A 119 9.67 5.34 8.85
CA GLN A 119 10.82 6.16 9.23
C GLN A 119 11.73 5.54 10.30
N ILE A 120 11.15 4.80 11.26
CA ILE A 120 11.88 4.23 12.39
C ILE A 120 12.40 2.81 12.16
N TYR A 121 12.17 2.23 10.98
CA TYR A 121 12.54 0.84 10.69
C TYR A 121 14.04 0.57 10.89
N GLY A 122 14.92 1.48 10.45
CA GLY A 122 16.36 1.36 10.68
C GLY A 122 16.73 1.22 12.16
N LYS A 123 16.16 2.10 12.99
CA LYS A 123 16.34 2.05 14.45
C LYS A 123 15.75 0.78 15.06
N GLN A 124 14.57 0.36 14.61
CA GLN A 124 13.95 -0.89 15.09
C GLN A 124 14.83 -2.11 14.75
N LYS A 125 15.51 -2.11 13.60
CA LYS A 125 16.47 -3.16 13.24
C LYS A 125 17.69 -3.17 14.15
N GLU A 126 18.28 -2.01 14.41
CA GLU A 126 19.43 -1.88 15.33
C GLU A 126 19.07 -2.37 16.74
N GLU A 127 17.86 -2.04 17.20
CA GLU A 127 17.33 -2.45 18.51
C GLU A 127 16.78 -3.89 18.53
N GLN A 128 16.83 -4.62 17.40
CA GLN A 128 16.30 -5.99 17.26
C GLN A 128 14.83 -6.13 17.69
N LYS A 129 14.02 -5.11 17.36
CA LYS A 129 12.61 -5.06 17.71
C LYS A 129 11.76 -6.04 16.88
N PRO A 130 10.74 -6.67 17.47
CA PRO A 130 9.88 -7.62 16.75
C PRO A 130 9.17 -6.97 15.56
N GLU A 131 8.85 -5.68 15.60
CA GLU A 131 8.25 -4.95 14.48
C GLU A 131 9.17 -4.93 13.25
N ALA A 132 10.49 -4.86 13.43
CA ALA A 132 11.43 -4.92 12.32
C ALA A 132 11.47 -6.32 11.69
N ALA A 133 11.37 -7.38 12.51
CA ALA A 133 11.26 -8.75 12.03
C ALA A 133 9.95 -8.97 11.26
N ASP A 134 8.85 -8.39 11.73
CA ASP A 134 7.54 -8.47 11.08
C ASP A 134 7.52 -7.75 9.72
N ILE A 135 8.15 -6.57 9.63
CA ILE A 135 8.33 -5.86 8.35
C ILE A 135 9.25 -6.65 7.40
N ALA A 136 10.33 -7.26 7.91
CA ALA A 136 11.20 -8.11 7.10
C ALA A 136 10.45 -9.33 6.53
N LEU A 137 9.63 -9.98 7.35
CA LEU A 137 8.75 -11.07 6.91
C LEU A 137 7.79 -10.59 5.82
N LEU A 138 7.16 -9.42 5.97
CA LEU A 138 6.30 -8.87 4.92
C LEU A 138 7.04 -8.63 3.59
N MET A 139 8.29 -8.17 3.63
CA MET A 139 9.10 -8.01 2.42
C MET A 139 9.45 -9.36 1.77
N GLN A 140 9.65 -10.41 2.58
CA GLN A 140 9.91 -11.76 2.07
C GLN A 140 8.67 -12.35 1.38
N GLU A 141 7.49 -12.18 1.98
CA GLU A 141 6.23 -12.71 1.42
C GLU A 141 5.73 -11.91 0.21
N ASN A 142 6.22 -10.69 -0.01
CA ASN A 142 5.74 -9.79 -1.06
C ASN A 142 6.91 -9.26 -1.91
N GLU A 143 7.22 -9.93 -3.02
CA GLU A 143 8.38 -9.64 -3.89
C GLU A 143 8.47 -8.17 -4.35
N ALA A 144 7.33 -7.50 -4.55
CA ALA A 144 7.27 -6.11 -5.01
C ALA A 144 7.28 -5.07 -3.89
N LEU A 145 7.17 -5.50 -2.63
CA LEU A 145 7.20 -4.61 -1.48
C LEU A 145 8.61 -4.03 -1.30
N ARG A 146 8.65 -2.71 -1.17
CA ARG A 146 9.86 -1.96 -0.82
C ARG A 146 9.57 -1.15 0.44
N VAL A 147 10.56 -1.03 1.31
CA VAL A 147 10.43 -0.25 2.56
C VAL A 147 11.40 0.91 2.52
N ALA A 148 10.86 2.11 2.68
CA ALA A 148 11.61 3.34 2.84
C ALA A 148 11.70 3.72 4.33
N PHE A 149 12.88 4.12 4.79
CA PHE A 149 13.12 4.53 6.17
C PHE A 149 14.23 5.58 6.27
N ILE A 150 14.38 6.17 7.46
CA ILE A 150 15.44 7.12 7.76
C ILE A 150 16.52 6.45 8.60
N GLU A 151 17.76 6.55 8.15
CA GLU A 151 18.95 6.14 8.90
C GLU A 151 19.67 7.38 9.41
N ASN A 152 20.06 7.35 10.69
CA ASN A 152 20.85 8.40 11.32
C ASN A 152 22.27 7.88 11.52
N VAL A 153 23.25 8.55 10.91
CA VAL A 153 24.66 8.19 11.03
C VAL A 153 25.38 9.27 11.82
N GLU A 154 25.86 8.92 13.00
CA GLU A 154 26.68 9.82 13.81
C GLU A 154 28.14 9.77 13.34
N THR A 155 28.69 10.93 13.01
CA THR A 155 30.08 11.10 12.57
C THR A 155 30.78 12.13 13.44
N LEU A 156 32.07 11.95 13.67
CA LEU A 156 32.91 12.95 14.34
C LEU A 156 33.55 13.85 13.28
N LYS A 157 33.16 15.12 13.26
CA LYS A 157 33.80 16.18 12.45
C LYS A 157 34.31 17.27 13.39
N ASP A 158 35.61 17.56 13.33
CA ASP A 158 36.27 18.58 14.15
C ASP A 158 36.02 18.44 15.67
N GLY A 159 35.98 17.19 16.15
CA GLY A 159 35.75 16.88 17.57
C GLY A 159 34.29 17.10 18.04
N ARG A 160 33.36 17.39 17.12
CA ARG A 160 31.92 17.50 17.41
C ARG A 160 31.16 16.34 16.75
N VAL A 161 30.15 15.84 17.46
CA VAL A 161 29.22 14.84 16.91
C VAL A 161 28.32 15.54 15.91
N HIS A 162 28.30 15.02 14.68
CA HIS A 162 27.45 15.47 13.60
C HIS A 162 26.59 14.31 13.12
N THR A 163 25.27 14.48 13.17
CA THR A 163 24.31 13.49 12.67
C THR A 163 24.02 13.75 11.20
N GLU A 164 24.35 12.79 10.36
CA GLU A 164 23.96 12.76 8.96
C GLU A 164 22.69 11.91 8.79
N TYR A 165 21.77 12.36 7.94
CA TYR A 165 20.49 11.71 7.72
C TYR A 165 20.42 11.12 6.32
N PHE A 166 19.99 9.87 6.20
CA PHE A 166 19.85 9.18 4.92
C PHE A 166 18.42 8.65 4.76
N SER A 167 17.80 8.93 3.62
CA SER A 167 16.59 8.22 3.18
C SER A 167 17.04 6.96 2.44
N LYS A 168 16.67 5.80 2.96
CA LYS A 168 17.04 4.49 2.41
C LYS A 168 15.83 3.77 1.87
N LEU A 169 16.03 3.00 0.80
CA LEU A 169 15.03 2.08 0.24
C LEU A 169 15.61 0.67 0.24
N VAL A 170 14.88 -0.27 0.84
CA VAL A 170 15.26 -1.69 0.88
C VAL A 170 14.16 -2.58 0.28
N LYS A 171 14.55 -3.79 -0.11
CA LYS A 171 13.64 -4.92 -0.43
C LYS A 171 14.25 -6.23 0.07
N ALA A 172 13.47 -7.30 0.12
CA ALA A 172 14.02 -8.63 0.33
C ALA A 172 14.87 -9.09 -0.88
N ASP A 173 16.00 -9.73 -0.62
CA ASP A 173 16.77 -10.48 -1.61
C ASP A 173 16.26 -11.92 -1.76
N ILE A 174 16.91 -12.70 -2.64
CA ILE A 174 16.56 -14.11 -2.90
C ILE A 174 16.70 -15.01 -1.66
N ASN A 175 17.45 -14.58 -0.64
CA ASN A 175 17.66 -15.30 0.61
C ASN A 175 16.79 -14.71 1.74
N GLY A 176 15.87 -13.79 1.41
CA GLY A 176 15.01 -13.11 2.36
C GLY A 176 15.71 -12.05 3.23
N LYS A 177 16.94 -11.65 2.91
CA LYS A 177 17.65 -10.58 3.62
C LYS A 177 17.36 -9.22 3.03
N ASP A 178 17.39 -8.20 3.87
CA ASP A 178 17.24 -6.82 3.43
C ASP A 178 18.40 -6.43 2.50
N LYS A 179 18.04 -6.09 1.26
CA LYS A 179 18.95 -5.53 0.27
C LYS A 179 18.66 -4.05 0.10
N GLU A 180 19.67 -3.23 0.38
CA GLU A 180 19.66 -1.81 0.07
C GLU A 180 19.61 -1.60 -1.46
N ILE A 181 18.63 -0.82 -1.91
CA ILE A 181 18.45 -0.41 -3.31
C ILE A 181 19.02 0.99 -3.50
N TYR A 182 18.68 1.91 -2.59
CA TYR A 182 19.12 3.30 -2.64
C TYR A 182 19.46 3.79 -1.24
N SER A 183 20.46 4.67 -1.16
CA SER A 183 20.80 5.47 0.00
C SER A 183 21.02 6.91 -0.45
N VAL A 184 20.15 7.82 0.00
CA VAL A 184 20.16 9.22 -0.41
C VAL A 184 20.39 10.09 0.81
N LYS A 185 21.50 10.83 0.82
CA LYS A 185 21.80 11.79 1.88
C LYS A 185 20.81 12.95 1.84
N LEU A 186 20.21 13.24 2.99
CA LEU A 186 19.28 14.35 3.17
C LEU A 186 20.02 15.61 3.62
N PRO A 187 19.48 16.82 3.32
CA PRO A 187 20.11 18.09 3.69
C PRO A 187 20.09 18.38 5.21
N GLY A 188 19.32 17.60 5.97
CA GLY A 188 19.18 17.74 7.42
C GLY A 188 18.15 16.76 7.97
N ASN A 189 17.71 16.99 9.21
CA ASN A 189 16.69 16.17 9.85
C ASN A 189 15.36 16.28 9.08
N PRO A 190 14.83 15.18 8.51
CA PRO A 190 13.58 15.22 7.76
C PRO A 190 12.35 15.43 8.64
N LYS A 191 12.43 15.28 9.96
CA LYS A 191 11.28 15.42 10.85
C LYS A 191 11.08 16.89 11.24
N LEU A 192 10.34 17.63 10.41
CA LEU A 192 10.01 19.03 10.67
C LEU A 192 8.66 19.19 11.37
N GLY A 193 7.66 18.36 11.05
CA GLY A 193 6.30 18.43 11.59
C GLY A 193 5.67 17.07 11.85
N GLU A 194 4.47 16.86 11.29
CA GLU A 194 3.68 15.63 11.48
C GLU A 194 4.29 14.40 10.81
N GLY A 195 4.01 13.20 11.36
CA GLY A 195 4.61 11.97 10.86
C GLY A 195 4.22 11.60 9.42
N LYS A 196 2.94 11.77 9.03
CA LYS A 196 2.41 11.34 7.73
C LYS A 196 2.98 12.16 6.55
N PRO A 197 2.97 13.51 6.55
CA PRO A 197 3.61 14.30 5.51
C PRO A 197 5.10 13.97 5.34
N GLU A 198 5.82 13.78 6.45
CA GLU A 198 7.27 13.52 6.40
C GLU A 198 7.58 12.14 5.84
N ASN A 199 6.78 11.13 6.19
CA ASN A 199 6.82 9.79 5.61
C ASN A 199 6.67 9.84 4.09
N GLN A 200 5.68 10.57 3.60
CA GLN A 200 5.45 10.72 2.15
C GLN A 200 6.62 11.48 1.49
N ASN A 201 7.08 12.58 2.09
CA ASN A 201 8.11 13.44 1.51
C ASN A 201 9.46 12.76 1.33
N HIS A 202 9.94 12.03 2.35
CA HIS A 202 11.25 11.38 2.21
C HIS A 202 11.21 10.18 1.24
N ALA A 203 10.03 9.60 1.02
CA ALA A 203 9.85 8.39 0.22
C ALA A 203 9.40 8.66 -1.22
N ILE A 204 8.81 9.83 -1.52
CA ILE A 204 8.29 10.17 -2.86
C ILE A 204 9.38 10.04 -3.93
N ILE A 205 10.64 10.29 -3.58
CA ILE A 205 11.82 10.15 -4.47
C ILE A 205 12.03 8.71 -4.96
N PHE A 206 11.49 7.72 -4.26
CA PHE A 206 11.59 6.30 -4.61
C PHE A 206 10.43 5.80 -5.47
N THR A 207 9.36 6.58 -5.59
CA THR A 207 8.23 6.26 -6.48
C THR A 207 8.59 6.49 -7.96
N ARG A 208 7.90 5.79 -8.87
CA ARG A 208 8.11 5.85 -10.32
C ARG A 208 6.77 5.89 -11.05
N GLY A 209 6.79 6.24 -12.33
CA GLY A 209 5.59 6.38 -13.17
C GLY A 209 5.00 7.79 -13.18
N ASN A 210 3.87 7.93 -13.88
CA ASN A 210 3.15 9.20 -14.07
C ASN A 210 2.06 9.41 -13.02
N ALA A 211 1.61 8.35 -12.35
CA ALA A 211 0.61 8.41 -11.31
C ALA A 211 1.19 7.94 -9.98
N VAL A 212 0.73 8.52 -8.87
CA VAL A 212 1.07 8.07 -7.51
C VAL A 212 -0.21 8.02 -6.68
N GLN A 213 -0.37 6.98 -5.89
CA GLN A 213 -1.48 6.82 -4.96
C GLN A 213 -0.92 6.80 -3.54
N THR A 214 -1.52 7.58 -2.65
CA THR A 214 -1.19 7.57 -1.21
C THR A 214 -2.24 6.78 -0.45
N ILE A 215 -1.79 5.85 0.38
CA ILE A 215 -2.64 4.89 1.08
C ILE A 215 -2.32 4.96 2.56
N ASP A 216 -3.36 5.11 3.39
CA ASP A 216 -3.20 5.05 4.84
C ASP A 216 -3.05 3.60 5.34
N MET A 217 -2.32 3.41 6.43
CA MET A 217 -1.93 2.09 6.98
C MET A 217 -3.11 1.27 7.56
N ASN A 218 -4.34 1.74 7.40
CA ASN A 218 -5.57 1.06 7.78
C ASN A 218 -6.46 0.69 6.58
N GLN A 219 -6.05 1.03 5.35
CA GLN A 219 -6.79 0.73 4.14
C GLN A 219 -6.50 -0.68 3.65
N ASP A 220 -7.46 -1.29 2.96
CA ASP A 220 -7.37 -2.59 2.29
C ASP A 220 -7.89 -2.41 0.85
N ASN A 221 -7.77 -3.43 0.01
CA ASN A 221 -8.35 -3.39 -1.33
C ASN A 221 -8.93 -4.74 -1.71
N TYR A 222 -9.87 -4.72 -2.66
CA TYR A 222 -10.40 -5.92 -3.30
C TYR A 222 -9.65 -6.18 -4.61
N PHE A 223 -9.51 -7.45 -4.97
CA PHE A 223 -8.86 -7.83 -6.22
C PHE A 223 -9.63 -7.29 -7.44
N GLU A 224 -10.96 -7.30 -7.36
CA GLU A 224 -11.86 -6.83 -8.41
C GLU A 224 -11.77 -5.32 -8.63
N GLU A 225 -11.52 -4.55 -7.57
CA GLU A 225 -11.28 -3.10 -7.68
C GLU A 225 -9.90 -2.81 -8.27
N ALA A 226 -8.89 -3.63 -7.96
CA ALA A 226 -7.56 -3.49 -8.53
C ALA A 226 -7.53 -3.65 -10.06
N LEU A 227 -8.41 -4.49 -10.63
CA LEU A 227 -8.55 -4.66 -12.08
C LEU A 227 -9.00 -3.37 -12.79
N LYS A 228 -9.69 -2.47 -12.09
CA LYS A 228 -10.24 -1.22 -12.66
C LYS A 228 -9.23 -0.08 -12.70
N MET A 229 -8.04 -0.26 -12.11
CA MET A 229 -7.02 0.80 -12.04
C MET A 229 -6.62 1.33 -13.42
N ARG A 230 -6.60 0.47 -14.46
CA ARG A 230 -6.34 0.92 -15.85
C ARG A 230 -7.38 1.95 -16.31
N ASN A 231 -8.68 1.66 -16.11
CA ASN A 231 -9.76 2.58 -16.48
C ASN A 231 -9.73 3.86 -15.65
N LEU A 232 -9.42 3.76 -14.36
CA LEU A 232 -9.26 4.95 -13.52
C LEU A 232 -8.15 5.85 -14.09
N LEU A 233 -6.97 5.30 -14.39
CA LEU A 233 -5.84 6.08 -14.90
C LEU A 233 -6.10 6.72 -16.28
N GLU A 234 -7.02 6.17 -17.08
CA GLU A 234 -7.44 6.78 -18.36
C GLU A 234 -8.14 8.13 -18.15
N GLU A 235 -8.80 8.35 -17.01
CA GLU A 235 -9.47 9.63 -16.70
C GLU A 235 -8.50 10.82 -16.64
N PHE A 236 -7.19 10.59 -16.43
CA PHE A 236 -6.18 11.65 -16.56
C PHE A 236 -6.09 12.24 -17.98
N TYR A 237 -6.50 11.48 -18.98
CA TYR A 237 -6.39 11.85 -20.40
C TYR A 237 -7.75 12.17 -21.04
N CYS A 238 -8.86 11.92 -20.33
CA CYS A 238 -10.20 12.26 -20.78
C CYS A 238 -10.43 13.78 -20.71
N ASP A 239 -11.26 14.30 -21.63
CA ASP A 239 -11.67 15.70 -21.61
C ASP A 239 -12.74 15.92 -20.53
N HIS A 240 -12.34 16.58 -19.45
CA HIS A 240 -13.22 16.99 -18.36
C HIS A 240 -13.54 18.50 -18.39
N GLY A 241 -13.28 19.18 -19.51
CA GLY A 241 -13.61 20.58 -19.75
C GLY A 241 -12.41 21.52 -19.56
N ILE A 242 -12.35 22.22 -18.42
CA ILE A 242 -11.44 23.37 -18.25
C ILE A 242 -9.97 22.96 -18.38
N ARG A 243 -9.60 21.83 -17.80
CA ARG A 243 -8.22 21.33 -17.79
C ARG A 243 -8.19 19.83 -17.45
N PRO A 244 -7.11 19.12 -17.81
CA PRO A 244 -6.90 17.74 -17.38
C PRO A 244 -6.93 17.63 -15.85
N PRO A 245 -7.53 16.58 -15.28
CA PRO A 245 -7.52 16.38 -13.85
C PRO A 245 -6.09 16.07 -13.39
N THR A 246 -5.73 16.52 -12.19
CA THR A 246 -4.44 16.18 -11.56
C THR A 246 -4.62 15.34 -10.31
N ILE A 247 -5.86 15.15 -9.85
CA ILE A 247 -6.27 14.21 -8.81
C ILE A 247 -7.51 13.46 -9.30
N LEU A 248 -7.47 12.14 -9.23
CA LEU A 248 -8.61 11.26 -9.46
C LEU A 248 -9.11 10.72 -8.13
N GLY A 249 -10.39 10.99 -7.86
CA GLY A 249 -11.05 10.54 -6.65
C GLY A 249 -11.61 9.14 -6.76
N VAL A 250 -11.36 8.32 -5.73
CA VAL A 250 -11.99 7.00 -5.57
C VAL A 250 -12.93 7.00 -4.38
N ARG A 251 -13.95 6.15 -4.46
CA ARG A 251 -14.88 5.94 -3.35
C ARG A 251 -14.21 5.08 -2.28
N GLU A 252 -14.32 5.50 -1.03
CA GLU A 252 -14.01 4.65 0.11
C GLU A 252 -15.25 3.84 0.55
N HIS A 253 -15.01 2.60 0.98
CA HIS A 253 -16.05 1.73 1.55
C HIS A 253 -15.66 1.31 2.96
N VAL A 254 -16.38 1.84 3.96
CA VAL A 254 -16.14 1.56 5.38
C VAL A 254 -16.85 0.26 5.77
N PHE A 255 -16.09 -0.82 5.88
CA PHE A 255 -16.60 -2.16 6.16
C PHE A 255 -17.14 -2.36 7.59
N THR A 256 -16.79 -1.49 8.54
CA THR A 256 -17.26 -1.58 9.94
C THR A 256 -18.67 -1.04 10.14
N GLY A 257 -19.29 -0.44 9.12
CA GLY A 257 -20.62 0.18 9.23
C GLY A 257 -21.74 -0.78 9.71
N SER A 258 -21.58 -2.08 9.52
CA SER A 258 -22.55 -3.10 9.97
C SER A 258 -22.37 -3.54 11.43
N VAL A 259 -21.27 -3.17 12.09
CA VAL A 259 -20.91 -3.67 13.43
C VAL A 259 -21.76 -3.05 14.54
N SER A 260 -22.20 -1.80 14.36
CA SER A 260 -23.08 -1.12 15.32
C SER A 260 -23.80 0.06 14.68
N SER A 261 -24.83 0.58 15.34
CA SER A 261 -25.51 1.82 14.91
C SER A 261 -24.55 3.00 14.86
N LEU A 262 -23.64 3.14 15.84
CA LEU A 262 -22.62 4.20 15.83
C LEU A 262 -21.67 4.07 14.64
N ALA A 263 -21.18 2.85 14.36
CA ALA A 263 -20.32 2.60 13.21
C ALA A 263 -21.05 2.88 11.88
N SER A 264 -22.35 2.55 11.80
CA SER A 264 -23.20 2.87 10.66
C SER A 264 -23.30 4.38 10.43
N PHE A 265 -23.53 5.19 11.49
CA PHE A 265 -23.55 6.64 11.37
C PHE A 265 -22.20 7.21 10.91
N MET A 266 -21.08 6.72 11.47
CA MET A 266 -19.74 7.15 11.05
C MET A 266 -19.46 6.79 9.58
N SER A 267 -19.84 5.59 9.14
CA SER A 267 -19.74 5.16 7.74
C SER A 267 -20.58 6.03 6.80
N ASN A 268 -21.78 6.44 7.22
CA ASN A 268 -22.65 7.31 6.44
C ASN A 268 -22.13 8.74 6.37
N GLN A 269 -21.56 9.24 7.47
CA GLN A 269 -20.88 10.54 7.50
C GLN A 269 -19.73 10.56 6.49
N GLU A 270 -18.87 9.53 6.51
CA GLU A 270 -17.75 9.41 5.59
C GLU A 270 -18.25 9.39 4.14
N THR A 271 -19.17 8.49 3.80
CA THR A 271 -19.76 8.40 2.45
C THR A 271 -20.34 9.74 1.96
N SER A 272 -21.00 10.48 2.85
CA SER A 272 -21.60 11.77 2.51
C SER A 272 -20.54 12.82 2.19
N PHE A 273 -19.53 12.96 3.05
CA PHE A 273 -18.50 13.98 2.88
C PHE A 273 -17.55 13.65 1.71
N VAL A 274 -17.07 12.41 1.66
CA VAL A 274 -15.89 12.06 0.86
C VAL A 274 -16.24 11.50 -0.51
N THR A 275 -17.46 10.96 -0.65
CA THR A 275 -17.95 10.50 -1.95
C THR A 275 -18.95 11.48 -2.55
N LEU A 276 -20.05 11.78 -1.85
CA LEU A 276 -21.12 12.61 -2.43
C LEU A 276 -20.68 14.08 -2.54
N GLY A 277 -20.15 14.65 -1.46
CA GLY A 277 -19.66 16.03 -1.45
C GLY A 277 -18.57 16.27 -2.50
N GLN A 278 -17.56 15.41 -2.55
CA GLN A 278 -16.47 15.52 -3.53
C GLN A 278 -16.95 15.41 -4.98
N ARG A 279 -17.97 14.58 -5.27
CA ARG A 279 -18.53 14.49 -6.63
C ARG A 279 -19.18 15.81 -7.09
N VAL A 280 -19.92 16.47 -6.20
CA VAL A 280 -20.58 17.75 -6.48
C VAL A 280 -19.54 18.87 -6.66
N LEU A 281 -18.48 18.87 -5.84
CA LEU A 281 -17.36 19.80 -5.99
C LEU A 281 -16.59 19.55 -7.29
N ALA A 282 -16.32 18.30 -7.64
CA ALA A 282 -15.59 17.96 -8.86
C ALA A 282 -16.41 18.29 -10.12
N ASN A 283 -17.72 18.05 -10.11
CA ASN A 283 -18.61 18.32 -11.22
C ASN A 283 -19.98 18.84 -10.73
N PRO A 284 -20.39 20.07 -11.08
CA PRO A 284 -19.85 20.94 -12.14
C PRO A 284 -18.76 21.92 -11.70
N LEU A 285 -18.44 22.03 -10.40
CA LEU A 285 -17.64 23.16 -9.89
C LEU A 285 -16.14 23.07 -10.22
N LYS A 286 -15.65 21.93 -10.71
CA LYS A 286 -14.24 21.69 -11.08
C LYS A 286 -13.26 21.96 -9.94
N VAL A 287 -13.72 21.75 -8.70
CA VAL A 287 -12.91 21.82 -7.49
C VAL A 287 -12.66 20.40 -6.99
N ARG A 288 -11.39 19.99 -6.97
CA ARG A 288 -10.98 18.72 -6.37
C ARG A 288 -9.99 18.98 -5.26
N MET A 289 -10.38 18.60 -4.04
CA MET A 289 -9.50 18.56 -2.88
C MET A 289 -9.08 17.11 -2.60
N HIS A 290 -8.05 16.91 -1.77
CA HIS A 290 -7.67 15.61 -1.23
C HIS A 290 -7.93 15.60 0.28
N TYR A 291 -8.37 14.46 0.82
CA TYR A 291 -8.77 14.30 2.23
C TYR A 291 -8.34 12.95 2.81
N GLY A 292 -7.11 12.50 2.59
CA GLY A 292 -6.62 11.24 3.16
C GLY A 292 -7.21 9.98 2.51
N HIS A 293 -7.96 10.14 1.42
CA HIS A 293 -8.56 9.07 0.62
C HIS A 293 -7.53 8.36 -0.24
N PRO A 294 -7.84 7.17 -0.80
CA PRO A 294 -6.92 6.48 -1.72
C PRO A 294 -6.86 7.15 -3.11
N ASP A 295 -6.78 8.47 -3.16
CA ASP A 295 -6.75 9.26 -4.38
C ASP A 295 -5.49 8.99 -5.20
N VAL A 296 -5.64 9.07 -6.51
CA VAL A 296 -4.54 8.96 -7.45
C VAL A 296 -4.16 10.34 -7.95
N PHE A 297 -2.89 10.69 -7.85
CA PHE A 297 -2.33 11.98 -8.25
C PHE A 297 -1.58 11.85 -9.57
N ASP A 298 -1.66 12.88 -10.42
CA ASP A 298 -0.64 13.12 -11.43
C ASP A 298 0.67 13.45 -10.71
N ARG A 299 1.58 12.48 -10.71
CA ARG A 299 2.84 12.55 -10.00
C ARG A 299 3.74 13.65 -10.57
N VAL A 300 3.73 13.85 -11.89
CA VAL A 300 4.60 14.85 -12.54
C VAL A 300 4.15 16.25 -12.17
N PHE A 301 2.84 16.50 -12.18
CA PHE A 301 2.27 17.77 -11.74
C PHE A 301 2.62 18.10 -10.29
N HIS A 302 2.45 17.13 -9.37
CA HIS A 302 2.64 17.37 -7.93
C HIS A 302 4.11 17.48 -7.53
N ILE A 303 4.99 16.61 -8.03
CA ILE A 303 6.43 16.66 -7.69
C ILE A 303 7.07 17.99 -8.12
N THR A 304 6.65 18.55 -9.25
CA THR A 304 7.16 19.85 -9.73
C THR A 304 6.66 21.05 -8.93
N ARG A 305 5.68 20.85 -8.03
CA ARG A 305 5.06 21.89 -7.18
C ARG A 305 5.34 21.69 -5.69
N GLY A 306 6.46 21.05 -5.37
CA GLY A 306 6.87 20.81 -3.99
C GLY A 306 6.33 19.51 -3.38
N GLY A 307 5.79 18.61 -4.20
CA GLY A 307 5.32 17.29 -3.78
C GLY A 307 3.81 17.23 -3.54
N ILE A 308 3.37 16.06 -3.09
CA ILE A 308 1.99 15.82 -2.67
C ILE A 308 1.73 16.31 -1.24
N SER A 309 2.80 16.56 -0.47
CA SER A 309 2.73 16.87 0.95
C SER A 309 3.71 17.96 1.32
N LYS A 310 3.28 18.94 2.13
CA LYS A 310 4.18 19.99 2.63
C LYS A 310 4.45 19.82 4.10
N ALA A 311 5.69 19.48 4.42
CA ALA A 311 6.20 19.54 5.77
C ALA A 311 6.24 21.00 6.26
N SER A 312 5.40 21.34 7.23
CA SER A 312 5.44 22.63 7.90
C SER A 312 5.27 22.45 9.40
N ARG A 313 5.99 23.26 10.18
CA ARG A 313 5.81 23.32 11.64
C ARG A 313 4.54 24.04 12.06
N ILE A 314 3.95 24.85 11.18
CA ILE A 314 2.95 25.88 11.56
C ILE A 314 1.78 25.96 10.57
N VAL A 315 2.04 25.98 9.26
CA VAL A 315 1.06 26.49 8.27
C VAL A 315 0.38 25.38 7.45
N ASN A 316 0.92 24.17 7.40
CA ASN A 316 0.36 23.05 6.61
C ASN A 316 0.40 21.77 7.45
N ILE A 317 -0.47 21.72 8.45
CA ILE A 317 -0.51 20.59 9.40
C ILE A 317 -1.12 19.36 8.72
N SER A 318 -2.16 19.53 7.90
CA SER A 318 -2.73 18.46 7.08
C SER A 318 -2.14 18.49 5.67
N GLU A 319 -1.44 17.43 5.25
CA GLU A 319 -0.98 17.35 3.87
C GLU A 319 -2.12 17.27 2.86
N ASP A 320 -3.25 16.72 3.29
CA ASP A 320 -4.36 16.40 2.40
C ASP A 320 -4.92 17.66 1.72
N ILE A 321 -5.07 18.73 2.52
CA ILE A 321 -5.57 20.02 2.04
C ILE A 321 -4.57 20.64 1.06
N TYR A 322 -3.26 20.46 1.27
CA TYR A 322 -2.24 21.10 0.44
C TYR A 322 -2.24 20.58 -0.99
N ALA A 323 -2.33 19.26 -1.17
CA ALA A 323 -2.42 18.69 -2.51
C ALA A 323 -3.65 19.24 -3.25
N GLY A 324 -4.80 19.31 -2.57
CA GLY A 324 -6.01 19.93 -3.10
C GLY A 324 -5.83 21.42 -3.46
N MET A 325 -5.13 22.18 -2.63
CA MET A 325 -4.86 23.60 -2.90
C MET A 325 -4.00 23.79 -4.16
N ASN A 326 -2.96 23.00 -4.38
CA ASN A 326 -2.19 23.05 -5.64
C ASN A 326 -3.09 22.79 -6.85
N VAL A 327 -4.01 21.84 -6.71
CA VAL A 327 -4.97 21.54 -7.77
C VAL A 327 -5.97 22.66 -7.97
N VAL A 328 -6.34 23.46 -6.99
CA VAL A 328 -7.34 24.54 -7.16
C VAL A 328 -6.71 25.88 -7.54
N VAL A 329 -5.50 26.16 -7.05
CA VAL A 329 -4.84 27.47 -7.18
C VAL A 329 -3.80 27.49 -8.31
N ASP A 330 -3.02 26.42 -8.49
CA ASP A 330 -1.84 26.40 -9.39
C ASP A 330 -2.06 25.69 -10.74
N ALA A 331 -3.18 24.99 -10.88
CA ALA A 331 -4.28 25.52 -11.68
C ALA A 331 -4.43 25.12 -13.14
#